data_AF-A0A2D6NF01-F1
#
_entry.id   AF-A0A2D6NF01-F1
#
_cell.length_a   1.000
_cell.length_b   1.000
_cell.length_c   1.000
_cell.angle_alpha   90.00
_cell.angle_beta   90.00
_cell.angle_gamma   90.00
#
_symmetry.space_group_name_H-M   'P 1'
#
loop_
_entity.id
_entity.type
_entity.pdbx_description
1 polymer ?
#
loop_
_entity_poly.entity_id
_entity_poly.type
_entity_poly.pdbx_seq_one_letter_code
_entity_poly.pdbx_strand_id
1 'polypeptide(L)'
;MLPEKNSKNTLNKKIYIDSKVYKKDKMGLFSTKKPEKTGIPTSQVASMREQGLDNNRIIQTLQRDGYSSASIFEAMNQADSTPAVNNVSSAEIQQEQKLEESQSPKQLQPETQDYSRTSFKQPQEAPSAVPEYQQSPNVEELVESVIEEKWNDLVSDINAIIDWKNKIDAKISSIEQDLKGLKDDFDKLQEGVLGKIGEYDKNILLVGAEVKAMEKVFSKVLPVFTDNVSELSRVADTFKKNSKK
;
A
#
# COMPACT_ATOMS: atom_id res chain seq x y z
N MET A 1 -64.61 -11.65 -26.60
CA MET A 1 -64.08 -10.91 -25.43
C MET A 1 -62.56 -10.94 -25.49
N LEU A 2 -61.97 -9.77 -25.27
CA LEU A 2 -60.55 -9.36 -25.15
C LEU A 2 -59.68 -10.28 -24.22
N PRO A 3 -58.35 -10.07 -24.06
CA PRO A 3 -57.22 -10.32 -25.00
C PRO A 3 -55.92 -10.82 -24.28
N GLU A 4 -54.74 -10.64 -24.94
CA GLU A 4 -53.36 -10.40 -24.41
C GLU A 4 -52.36 -11.56 -24.44
N LYS A 5 -51.09 -11.39 -24.83
CA LYS A 5 -50.34 -10.24 -25.38
C LYS A 5 -49.12 -10.80 -26.13
N ASN A 6 -48.80 -10.13 -27.22
CA ASN A 6 -47.83 -10.54 -28.23
C ASN A 6 -46.49 -9.82 -28.00
N SER A 7 -45.41 -10.55 -28.30
CA SER A 7 -44.02 -10.09 -28.36
C SER A 7 -43.84 -8.96 -29.38
N LYS A 8 -43.33 -7.80 -28.95
CA LYS A 8 -42.73 -6.78 -29.84
C LYS A 8 -41.63 -5.98 -29.12
N ASN A 9 -40.39 -6.37 -29.40
CA ASN A 9 -39.32 -5.53 -29.94
C ASN A 9 -39.39 -4.02 -29.61
N THR A 10 -38.54 -3.56 -28.69
CA THR A 10 -38.25 -2.13 -28.45
C THR A 10 -36.74 -1.88 -28.58
N LEU A 11 -36.29 -1.86 -29.83
CA LEU A 11 -35.02 -1.27 -30.24
C LEU A 11 -35.16 0.25 -30.37
N ASN A 12 -34.09 0.98 -30.03
CA ASN A 12 -33.80 2.38 -30.38
C ASN A 12 -34.62 3.49 -29.71
N LYS A 13 -34.13 3.92 -28.54
CA LYS A 13 -34.39 5.29 -28.05
C LYS A 13 -33.19 6.18 -28.42
N LYS A 14 -33.40 7.01 -29.45
CA LYS A 14 -32.63 8.21 -29.78
C LYS A 14 -32.22 8.96 -28.50
N ILE A 15 -30.92 9.20 -28.34
CA ILE A 15 -30.42 10.32 -27.54
C ILE A 15 -29.66 11.23 -28.48
N TYR A 16 -30.27 12.37 -28.72
CA TYR A 16 -29.79 13.51 -29.48
C TYR A 16 -29.15 14.44 -28.44
N ILE A 17 -27.85 14.69 -28.50
CA ILE A 17 -27.24 15.81 -27.75
C ILE A 17 -26.23 16.53 -28.64
N ASP A 18 -26.78 17.56 -29.28
CA ASP A 18 -26.24 18.90 -29.46
C ASP A 18 -24.73 19.06 -29.74
N SER A 19 -24.42 19.15 -31.03
CA SER A 19 -23.17 19.67 -31.58
C SER A 19 -23.19 21.20 -31.56
N LYS A 20 -22.71 21.83 -30.48
CA LYS A 20 -22.28 23.24 -30.54
C LYS A 20 -20.79 23.33 -30.88
N VAL A 21 -20.58 23.52 -32.17
CA VAL A 21 -19.37 24.02 -32.81
C VAL A 21 -19.10 25.44 -32.31
N TYR A 22 -18.01 25.65 -31.57
CA TYR A 22 -17.33 26.94 -31.47
C TYR A 22 -15.88 26.78 -31.92
N LYS A 23 -15.61 27.35 -33.08
CA LYS A 23 -14.27 27.66 -33.62
C LYS A 23 -14.09 29.18 -33.54
N LYS A 24 -12.82 29.60 -33.41
CA LYS A 24 -12.29 30.99 -33.37
C LYS A 24 -12.41 31.68 -32.00
N ASP A 25 -11.38 32.27 -31.41
CA ASP A 25 -10.21 32.94 -31.99
C ASP A 25 -8.96 32.84 -31.11
N LYS A 26 -7.82 33.04 -31.78
CA LYS A 26 -6.49 33.34 -31.25
C LYS A 26 -6.54 34.38 -30.13
N MET A 27 -5.88 34.12 -29.00
CA MET A 27 -5.10 35.12 -28.25
C MET A 27 -4.37 34.44 -27.07
N GLY A 28 -3.06 34.72 -26.96
CA GLY A 28 -2.29 34.53 -25.72
C GLY A 28 -1.50 33.23 -25.61
N LEU A 29 -0.27 33.23 -26.16
CA LEU A 29 0.85 32.52 -25.54
C LEU A 29 1.12 33.19 -24.18
N PHE A 30 0.44 32.74 -23.13
CA PHE A 30 0.81 33.07 -21.75
C PHE A 30 0.83 31.79 -20.95
N SER A 31 2.01 31.49 -20.42
CA SER A 31 2.29 30.39 -19.51
C SER A 31 1.43 30.54 -18.26
N THR A 32 0.29 29.84 -18.19
CA THR A 32 -0.50 29.75 -16.97
C THR A 32 0.15 28.71 -16.06
N LYS A 33 1.04 29.18 -15.17
CA LYS A 33 1.36 28.44 -13.94
C LYS A 33 0.03 28.02 -13.31
N LYS A 34 -0.23 26.70 -13.27
CA LYS A 34 -1.35 26.14 -12.51
C LYS A 34 -1.28 26.66 -11.08
N PRO A 35 -2.40 27.08 -10.47
CA PRO A 35 -2.41 27.43 -9.06
C PRO A 35 -2.02 26.19 -8.25
N GLU A 36 -0.88 26.24 -7.57
CA GLU A 36 -0.56 25.29 -6.50
C GLU A 36 -1.71 25.34 -5.51
N LYS A 37 -2.37 24.20 -5.27
CA LYS A 37 -3.35 24.09 -4.18
C LYS A 37 -2.58 24.20 -2.87
N THR A 38 -2.47 25.42 -2.35
CA THR A 38 -1.88 25.71 -1.03
C THR A 38 -2.88 25.30 0.03
N GLY A 39 -2.82 24.04 0.42
CA GLY A 39 -3.67 23.43 1.42
C GLY A 39 -3.38 21.94 1.44
N ILE A 40 -2.73 21.49 2.51
CA ILE A 40 -2.21 20.13 2.60
C ILE A 40 -3.36 19.18 2.96
N PRO A 41 -3.67 18.14 2.16
CA PRO A 41 -4.66 17.16 2.55
C PRO A 41 -3.98 16.05 3.36
N THR A 42 -3.61 16.38 4.60
CA THR A 42 -3.11 15.42 5.61
C THR A 42 -4.05 14.21 5.73
N SER A 43 -5.37 14.44 5.58
CA SER A 43 -6.40 13.40 5.52
C SER A 43 -6.25 12.44 4.33
N GLN A 44 -5.80 12.92 3.17
CA GLN A 44 -5.60 12.08 1.98
C GLN A 44 -4.38 11.17 2.15
N VAL A 45 -3.31 11.68 2.77
CA VAL A 45 -2.14 10.86 3.13
C VAL A 45 -2.52 9.79 4.14
N ALA A 46 -3.26 10.15 5.20
CA ALA A 46 -3.73 9.19 6.19
C ALA A 46 -4.59 8.09 5.56
N SER A 47 -5.53 8.44 4.68
CA SER A 47 -6.38 7.47 3.99
C SER A 47 -5.59 6.54 3.04
N MET A 48 -4.62 7.08 2.30
CA MET A 48 -3.77 6.25 1.44
C MET A 48 -2.91 5.29 2.27
N ARG A 49 -2.46 5.73 3.45
CA ARG A 49 -1.71 4.87 4.37
C ARG A 49 -2.58 3.78 5.00
N GLU A 50 -3.83 4.07 5.36
CA GLU A 50 -4.81 3.07 5.80
C GLU A 50 -5.09 2.01 4.71
N GLN A 51 -5.00 2.40 3.44
CA GLN A 51 -5.10 1.48 2.29
C GLN A 51 -3.82 0.64 2.07
N GLY A 52 -2.78 0.83 2.89
CA GLY A 52 -1.50 0.10 2.79
C GLY A 52 -0.60 0.58 1.65
N LEU A 53 -0.81 1.78 1.11
CA LEU A 53 0.07 2.35 0.08
C LEU A 53 1.41 2.77 0.70
N ASP A 54 2.51 2.43 0.02
CA ASP A 54 3.85 2.86 0.41
C ASP A 54 4.05 4.38 0.21
N ASN A 55 4.90 4.98 1.05
CA ASN A 55 5.25 6.40 1.01
C ASN A 55 5.66 6.88 -0.39
N ASN A 56 6.41 6.09 -1.16
CA ASN A 56 6.80 6.45 -2.53
C ASN A 56 5.60 6.53 -3.47
N ARG A 57 4.61 5.65 -3.28
CA ARG A 57 3.39 5.61 -4.08
C ARG A 57 2.45 6.76 -3.74
N ILE A 58 2.41 7.15 -2.46
CA ILE A 58 1.68 8.32 -1.97
C ILE A 58 2.27 9.59 -2.60
N ILE A 59 3.60 9.75 -2.60
CA ILE A 59 4.30 10.89 -3.21
C ILE A 59 3.97 11.00 -4.71
N GLN A 60 4.07 9.90 -5.46
CA GLN A 60 3.75 9.90 -6.90
C GLN A 60 2.29 10.26 -7.17
N THR A 61 1.37 9.80 -6.32
CA THR A 61 -0.05 10.08 -6.47
C THR A 61 -0.34 11.56 -6.19
N LEU A 62 0.26 12.13 -5.14
CA LEU A 62 0.07 13.53 -4.78
C LEU A 62 0.77 14.50 -5.75
N GLN A 63 1.95 14.15 -6.26
CA GLN A 63 2.59 14.92 -7.32
C GLN A 63 1.74 14.95 -8.59
N ARG A 64 1.11 13.81 -8.95
CA ARG A 64 0.16 13.74 -10.07
C ARG A 64 -1.08 14.60 -9.83
N ASP A 65 -1.53 14.69 -8.58
CA ASP A 65 -2.65 15.55 -8.16
C ASP A 65 -2.25 17.04 -8.09
N GLY A 66 -0.98 17.36 -8.30
CA GLY A 66 -0.45 18.72 -8.43
C GLY A 66 0.04 19.34 -7.13
N TYR A 67 0.27 18.53 -6.08
CA TYR A 67 0.87 19.02 -4.83
C TYR A 67 2.39 19.15 -4.97
N SER A 68 2.96 20.18 -4.32
CA SER A 68 4.39 20.40 -4.27
C SER A 68 5.06 19.37 -3.35
N SER A 69 6.31 19.02 -3.64
CA SER A 69 7.07 18.09 -2.79
C SER A 69 7.12 18.57 -1.33
N ALA A 70 7.30 19.87 -1.09
CA ALA A 70 7.31 20.46 0.25
C ALA A 70 5.99 20.21 1.00
N SER A 71 4.84 20.46 0.35
CA SER A 71 3.53 20.21 0.95
C SER A 71 3.26 18.73 1.20
N ILE A 72 3.77 17.83 0.35
CA ILE A 72 3.64 16.38 0.51
C ILE A 72 4.42 15.90 1.74
N PHE A 73 5.68 16.33 1.88
CA PHE A 73 6.50 15.92 3.03
C PHE A 73 5.94 16.44 4.36
N GLU A 74 5.42 17.67 4.36
CA GLU A 74 4.77 18.24 5.54
C GLU A 74 3.48 17.48 5.90
N ALA A 75 2.66 17.09 4.91
CA ALA A 75 1.49 16.24 5.10
C ALA A 75 1.83 14.90 5.76
N MET A 76 2.88 14.25 5.27
CA MET A 76 3.31 12.94 5.73
C MET A 76 3.82 13.00 7.15
N ASN A 77 4.68 13.98 7.45
CA ASN A 77 5.20 14.18 8.80
C ASN A 77 4.08 14.54 9.80
N GLN A 78 3.08 15.31 9.36
CA GLN A 78 1.92 15.64 10.18
C GLN A 78 1.00 14.43 10.42
N ALA A 79 0.79 13.59 9.40
CA ALA A 79 -0.01 12.36 9.53
C ALA A 79 0.68 11.32 10.43
N ASP A 80 2.01 11.26 10.44
CA ASP A 80 2.81 10.42 11.34
C ASP A 80 2.80 10.94 12.79
N SER A 81 2.72 12.26 12.95
CA SER A 81 2.73 12.92 14.27
C SER A 81 1.35 12.96 14.95
N THR A 82 0.27 12.58 14.26
CA THR A 82 -1.05 12.40 14.87
C THR A 82 -1.24 10.92 15.27
N PRO A 83 -0.95 10.53 16.52
CA PRO A 83 -1.32 9.21 17.01
C PRO A 83 -2.85 9.15 17.03
N ALA A 84 -3.40 8.31 16.15
CA ALA A 84 -4.80 7.94 16.20
C ALA A 84 -5.12 7.41 17.61
N VAL A 85 -5.93 8.19 18.33
CA VAL A 85 -6.62 7.75 19.54
C VAL A 85 -7.53 6.59 19.14
N ASN A 86 -7.08 5.35 19.33
CA ASN A 86 -7.91 4.16 19.59
C ASN A 86 -7.05 2.92 19.91
N ASN A 87 -6.66 2.81 21.17
CA ASN A 87 -6.80 1.66 22.06
C ASN A 87 -7.00 0.26 21.44
N VAL A 88 -5.93 -0.55 21.40
CA VAL A 88 -5.90 -1.90 22.01
C VAL A 88 -4.47 -2.21 22.52
N SER A 89 -4.42 -2.72 23.76
CA SER A 89 -3.30 -3.16 24.62
C SER A 89 -2.09 -3.85 23.94
N SER A 90 -0.84 -3.47 24.29
CA SER A 90 0.08 -4.15 25.25
C SER A 90 0.57 -5.53 24.76
N ALA A 91 1.85 -5.92 24.76
CA ALA A 91 2.99 -5.57 25.60
C ALA A 91 4.32 -6.05 24.95
N GLU A 92 5.45 -5.59 25.52
CA GLU A 92 6.83 -6.09 25.35
C GLU A 92 7.44 -5.88 23.95
N ILE A 93 8.46 -5.04 23.75
CA ILE A 93 9.80 -5.10 24.35
C ILE A 93 10.33 -3.67 24.56
N GLN A 94 10.74 -3.38 25.80
CA GLN A 94 11.62 -2.26 26.16
C GLN A 94 12.97 -2.81 26.61
N GLN A 95 13.98 -1.93 26.52
CA GLN A 95 15.38 -2.01 26.98
C GLN A 95 16.40 -2.50 25.94
N GLU A 96 17.55 -1.86 25.72
CA GLU A 96 18.15 -0.60 26.19
C GLU A 96 19.47 -0.39 25.41
N GLN A 97 19.98 0.85 25.35
CA GLN A 97 21.28 1.38 24.85
C GLN A 97 21.11 2.32 23.65
N LYS A 98 20.93 3.64 23.79
CA LYS A 98 21.68 4.72 24.49
C LYS A 98 22.86 5.26 23.66
N LEU A 99 22.75 6.56 23.35
CA LEU A 99 23.73 7.63 23.04
C LEU A 99 23.94 8.08 21.58
N GLU A 100 24.14 9.41 21.50
CA GLU A 100 24.43 10.33 20.38
C GLU A 100 23.19 10.85 19.64
N GLU A 101 22.55 11.95 20.06
CA GLU A 101 22.98 13.35 20.25
C GLU A 101 23.29 14.10 18.94
N SER A 102 22.37 15.02 18.62
CA SER A 102 22.53 16.27 17.86
C SER A 102 22.92 16.19 16.37
N GLN A 103 22.05 16.70 15.49
CA GLN A 103 22.07 18.11 15.06
C GLN A 103 21.02 18.34 13.96
N SER A 104 20.23 19.40 14.14
CA SER A 104 19.24 19.90 13.18
C SER A 104 19.92 20.61 12.00
N PRO A 105 19.50 20.41 10.74
CA PRO A 105 19.98 21.26 9.65
C PRO A 105 19.28 22.62 9.71
N LYS A 106 20.07 23.68 9.95
CA LYS A 106 19.67 25.07 9.73
C LYS A 106 19.53 25.32 8.22
N GLN A 107 18.39 25.90 7.89
CA GLN A 107 17.97 26.38 6.59
C GLN A 107 18.82 27.58 6.16
N LEU A 108 19.52 27.49 5.03
CA LEU A 108 20.25 28.59 4.40
C LEU A 108 19.31 29.37 3.48
N GLN A 109 19.25 30.68 3.73
CA GLN A 109 18.52 31.69 2.98
C GLN A 109 19.50 32.35 1.98
N PRO A 110 19.11 32.66 0.73
CA PRO A 110 20.04 33.28 -0.23
C PRO A 110 20.14 34.79 -0.03
N GLU A 111 21.36 35.27 0.20
CA GLU A 111 21.70 36.69 0.36
C GLU A 111 21.97 37.32 -1.02
N THR A 112 21.24 38.38 -1.35
CA THR A 112 21.39 39.20 -2.53
C THR A 112 22.58 40.15 -2.38
N GLN A 113 23.59 40.05 -3.25
CA GLN A 113 24.72 40.99 -3.30
C GLN A 113 24.36 42.28 -4.04
N ASP A 114 24.52 43.39 -3.32
CA ASP A 114 24.40 44.78 -3.77
C ASP A 114 25.74 45.28 -4.35
N TYR A 115 25.68 45.94 -5.51
CA TYR A 115 26.83 46.48 -6.24
C TYR A 115 27.04 47.95 -5.86
N SER A 116 28.11 48.25 -5.11
CA SER A 116 28.58 49.63 -4.94
C SER A 116 29.83 49.92 -5.79
N ARG A 117 29.60 50.81 -6.75
CA ARG A 117 30.47 51.35 -7.79
C ARG A 117 31.44 52.38 -7.18
N THR A 118 32.76 52.18 -7.30
CA THR A 118 33.75 53.20 -6.90
C THR A 118 34.39 53.86 -8.12
N SER A 119 34.46 55.18 -8.03
CA SER A 119 34.75 56.16 -9.07
C SER A 119 36.21 56.23 -9.52
N PHE A 120 36.37 56.62 -10.79
CA PHE A 120 37.60 57.02 -11.47
C PHE A 120 38.36 58.14 -10.76
N LYS A 121 39.70 58.03 -10.75
CA LYS A 121 40.64 59.14 -10.93
C LYS A 121 41.99 58.63 -11.47
N GLN A 122 42.34 59.10 -12.67
CA GLN A 122 43.67 59.12 -13.31
C GLN A 122 44.16 60.59 -13.20
N PRO A 123 45.47 60.94 -13.04
CA PRO A 123 46.62 60.65 -13.92
C PRO A 123 47.93 60.28 -13.17
N GLN A 124 48.97 59.69 -13.77
CA GLN A 124 49.90 60.30 -14.74
C GLN A 124 51.00 59.26 -15.15
N GLU A 125 51.65 59.51 -16.27
CA GLU A 125 52.52 58.65 -17.10
C GLU A 125 53.85 58.16 -16.46
N ALA A 126 54.23 56.89 -16.72
CA ALA A 126 55.59 56.35 -16.76
C ALA A 126 55.60 54.95 -17.44
N PRO A 127 56.73 54.48 -18.00
CA PRO A 127 56.77 53.65 -19.21
C PRO A 127 56.55 52.15 -18.99
N SER A 128 56.08 51.51 -20.07
CA SER A 128 55.78 50.09 -20.25
C SER A 128 56.70 49.12 -19.51
N ALA A 129 56.14 48.43 -18.52
CA ALA A 129 56.46 47.05 -18.23
C ALA A 129 55.24 46.22 -18.60
N VAL A 130 55.43 45.29 -19.52
CA VAL A 130 54.45 44.24 -19.85
C VAL A 130 54.18 43.51 -18.53
N PRO A 131 52.93 43.42 -18.03
CA PRO A 131 52.64 42.47 -16.98
C PRO A 131 52.74 41.10 -17.64
N GLU A 132 53.86 40.44 -17.36
CA GLU A 132 53.93 39.00 -17.42
C GLU A 132 52.71 38.49 -16.68
N TYR A 133 51.89 37.70 -17.38
CA TYR A 133 50.81 36.95 -16.76
C TYR A 133 51.46 36.10 -15.66
N GLN A 134 51.42 36.59 -14.43
CA GLN A 134 51.53 35.75 -13.26
C GLN A 134 50.33 34.82 -13.35
N GLN A 135 50.54 33.70 -14.03
CA GLN A 135 49.69 32.53 -13.97
C GLN A 135 49.43 32.28 -12.50
N SER A 136 48.17 32.42 -12.14
CA SER A 136 47.64 32.38 -10.80
C SER A 136 47.95 31.02 -10.16
N PRO A 137 49.06 30.84 -9.43
CA PRO A 137 49.39 29.53 -8.87
C PRO A 137 48.33 29.16 -7.83
N ASN A 138 47.76 30.18 -7.19
CA ASN A 138 46.68 30.04 -6.22
C ASN A 138 45.36 29.56 -6.83
N VAL A 139 45.09 29.76 -8.13
CA VAL A 139 43.84 29.31 -8.74
C VAL A 139 43.99 27.90 -9.28
N GLU A 140 45.15 27.52 -9.83
CA GLU A 140 45.43 26.12 -10.18
C GLU A 140 45.48 25.22 -8.93
N GLU A 141 46.12 25.65 -7.84
CA GLU A 141 46.17 24.87 -6.58
C GLU A 141 44.79 24.77 -5.91
N LEU A 142 44.00 25.84 -5.94
CA LEU A 142 42.59 25.80 -5.49
C LEU A 142 41.72 24.91 -6.38
N VAL A 143 41.98 24.86 -7.69
CA VAL A 143 41.24 24.01 -8.62
C VAL A 143 41.65 22.54 -8.44
N GLU A 144 42.94 22.23 -8.28
CA GLU A 144 43.41 20.85 -8.04
C GLU A 144 42.90 20.30 -6.70
N SER A 145 42.97 21.09 -5.62
CA SER A 145 42.44 20.69 -4.31
C SER A 145 40.92 20.50 -4.32
N VAL A 146 40.17 21.34 -5.03
CA VAL A 146 38.70 21.18 -5.17
C VAL A 146 38.34 19.99 -6.06
N ILE A 147 39.10 19.72 -7.12
CA ILE A 147 38.87 18.54 -7.98
C ILE A 147 39.14 17.25 -7.21
N GLU A 148 40.21 17.20 -6.42
CA GLU A 148 40.57 15.99 -5.66
C GLU A 148 39.61 15.73 -4.49
N GLU A 149 39.15 16.77 -3.80
CA GLU A 149 38.09 16.66 -2.80
C GLU A 149 36.80 16.09 -3.42
N LYS A 150 36.35 16.67 -4.53
CA LYS A 150 35.11 16.23 -5.21
C LYS A 150 35.25 14.86 -5.87
N TRP A 151 36.45 14.48 -6.31
CA TRP A 151 36.72 13.14 -6.82
C TRP A 151 36.62 12.09 -5.70
N ASN A 152 37.18 12.38 -4.53
CA ASN A 152 37.10 11.48 -3.39
C ASN A 152 35.66 11.32 -2.87
N ASP A 153 34.88 12.40 -2.82
CA ASP A 153 33.45 12.36 -2.51
C ASP A 153 32.70 11.45 -3.51
N LEU A 154 32.95 11.62 -4.81
CA LEU A 154 32.30 10.85 -5.86
C LEU A 154 32.69 9.36 -5.82
N VAL A 155 33.96 9.04 -5.54
CA VAL A 155 34.41 7.65 -5.37
C VAL A 155 33.76 7.02 -4.13
N SER A 156 33.63 7.78 -3.04
CA SER A 156 32.92 7.34 -1.83
C SER A 156 31.46 7.01 -2.13
N ASP A 157 30.75 7.89 -2.84
CA ASP A 157 29.35 7.67 -3.23
C ASP A 157 29.19 6.44 -4.15
N ILE A 158 30.12 6.23 -5.10
CA ILE A 158 30.13 5.04 -5.95
C ILE A 158 30.30 3.77 -5.11
N ASN A 159 31.21 3.79 -4.13
CA ASN A 159 31.41 2.64 -3.23
C ASN A 159 30.15 2.37 -2.40
N ALA A 160 29.49 3.41 -1.89
CA ALA A 160 28.22 3.27 -1.18
C ALA A 160 27.11 2.66 -2.07
N ILE A 161 27.05 3.04 -3.35
CA ILE A 161 26.12 2.48 -4.32
C ILE A 161 26.44 1.00 -4.60
N ILE A 162 27.71 0.62 -4.70
CA ILE A 162 28.13 -0.77 -4.89
C ILE A 162 27.71 -1.63 -3.68
N ASP A 163 27.95 -1.15 -2.46
CA ASP A 163 27.53 -1.84 -1.24
C ASP A 163 26.02 -1.99 -1.15
N TRP A 164 25.29 -0.93 -1.50
CA TRP A 164 23.84 -0.97 -1.57
C TRP A 164 23.34 -1.96 -2.62
N LYS A 165 23.93 -1.98 -3.82
CA LYS A 165 23.64 -2.96 -4.87
C LYS A 165 23.86 -4.38 -4.36
N ASN A 166 25.00 -4.65 -3.73
CA ASN A 166 25.32 -5.98 -3.19
C ASN A 166 24.31 -6.41 -2.11
N LYS A 167 23.89 -5.49 -1.24
CA LYS A 167 22.84 -5.74 -0.22
C LYS A 167 21.49 -6.04 -0.87
N ILE A 168 21.13 -5.36 -1.95
CA ILE A 168 19.89 -5.62 -2.69
C ILE A 168 19.96 -6.97 -3.41
N ASP A 169 21.05 -7.30 -4.09
CA ASP A 169 21.21 -8.57 -4.78
C ASP A 169 21.09 -9.75 -3.80
N ALA A 170 21.65 -9.62 -2.60
CA ALA A 170 21.50 -10.60 -1.53
C ALA A 170 20.03 -10.71 -1.04
N LYS A 171 19.34 -9.58 -0.84
CA LYS A 171 17.92 -9.57 -0.46
C LYS A 171 17.02 -10.17 -1.54
N ILE A 172 17.26 -9.86 -2.81
CA ILE A 172 16.51 -10.42 -3.93
C ILE A 172 16.71 -11.93 -3.97
N SER A 173 17.95 -12.41 -3.83
CA SER A 173 18.24 -13.84 -3.77
C SER A 173 17.52 -14.54 -2.61
N SER A 174 17.49 -13.91 -1.43
CA SER A 174 16.74 -14.42 -0.28
C SER A 174 15.23 -14.48 -0.56
N ILE A 175 14.66 -13.42 -1.15
CA ILE A 175 13.23 -13.37 -1.49
C ILE A 175 12.88 -14.44 -2.53
N GLU A 176 13.74 -14.68 -3.52
CA GLU A 176 13.54 -15.74 -4.50
C GLU A 176 13.53 -17.13 -3.86
N GLN A 177 14.41 -17.35 -2.87
CA GLN A 177 14.45 -18.59 -2.10
C GLN A 177 13.20 -18.76 -1.22
N ASP A 178 12.79 -17.70 -0.51
CA ASP A 178 11.61 -17.70 0.33
C ASP A 178 10.33 -17.92 -0.49
N LEU A 179 10.25 -17.34 -1.69
CA LEU A 179 9.11 -17.51 -2.60
C LEU A 179 9.04 -18.93 -3.16
N LYS A 180 10.18 -19.58 -3.43
CA LYS A 180 10.23 -21.01 -3.76
C LYS A 180 9.77 -21.87 -2.59
N GLY A 181 10.24 -21.59 -1.37
CA GLY A 181 9.81 -22.28 -0.17
C GLY A 181 8.31 -22.14 0.08
N LEU A 182 7.77 -20.93 -0.05
CA LEU A 182 6.35 -20.65 0.07
C LEU A 182 5.53 -21.39 -0.99
N LYS A 183 6.03 -21.46 -2.23
CA LYS A 183 5.39 -22.22 -3.29
C LYS A 183 5.34 -23.72 -2.95
N ASP A 184 6.45 -24.29 -2.49
CA ASP A 184 6.51 -25.70 -2.10
C ASP A 184 5.57 -26.01 -0.94
N ASP A 185 5.50 -25.12 0.05
CA ASP A 185 4.60 -25.28 1.19
C ASP A 185 3.13 -25.10 0.81
N PHE A 186 2.83 -24.21 -0.14
CA PHE A 186 1.50 -24.07 -0.73
C PHE A 186 1.09 -25.33 -1.49
N ASP A 187 2.00 -25.90 -2.29
CA ASP A 187 1.75 -27.13 -3.06
C ASP A 187 1.49 -28.31 -2.09
N LYS A 188 2.27 -28.45 -1.00
CA LYS A 188 2.03 -29.43 0.07
C LYS A 188 0.69 -29.20 0.79
N LEU A 189 0.35 -27.95 1.07
CA LEU A 189 -0.93 -27.62 1.71
C LEU A 189 -2.09 -27.99 0.78
N GLN A 190 -2.00 -27.66 -0.50
CA GLN A 190 -3.00 -28.00 -1.50
C GLN A 190 -3.18 -29.52 -1.59
N GLU A 191 -2.09 -30.29 -1.63
CA GLU A 191 -2.12 -31.75 -1.61
C GLU A 191 -2.77 -32.28 -0.32
N GLY A 192 -2.37 -31.75 0.84
CA GLY A 192 -2.93 -32.12 2.14
C GLY A 192 -4.42 -31.80 2.27
N VAL A 193 -4.86 -30.64 1.79
CA VAL A 193 -6.27 -30.22 1.79
C VAL A 193 -7.10 -31.07 0.84
N LEU A 194 -6.61 -31.35 -0.36
CA LEU A 194 -7.27 -32.28 -1.30
C LEU A 194 -7.40 -33.69 -0.71
N GLY A 195 -6.33 -34.18 -0.05
CA GLY A 195 -6.36 -35.45 0.67
C GLY A 195 -7.40 -35.48 1.78
N LYS A 196 -7.44 -34.43 2.62
CA LYS A 196 -8.42 -34.30 3.68
C LYS A 196 -9.84 -34.22 3.15
N ILE A 197 -10.10 -33.42 2.11
CA ILE A 197 -11.44 -33.34 1.48
C ILE A 197 -11.86 -34.70 0.94
N GLY A 198 -10.95 -35.45 0.31
CA GLY A 198 -11.23 -36.82 -0.14
C GLY A 198 -11.54 -37.79 1.01
N GLU A 199 -10.84 -37.68 2.14
CA GLU A 199 -11.16 -38.43 3.36
C GLU A 199 -12.53 -38.03 3.93
N TYR A 200 -12.83 -36.72 3.97
CA TYR A 200 -14.14 -36.20 4.40
C TYR A 200 -15.28 -36.70 3.52
N ASP A 201 -15.11 -36.72 2.19
CA ASP A 201 -16.11 -37.23 1.26
C ASP A 201 -16.40 -38.73 1.48
N LYS A 202 -15.34 -39.53 1.68
CA LYS A 202 -15.51 -40.95 2.05
C LYS A 202 -16.21 -41.12 3.40
N ASN A 203 -15.83 -40.32 4.39
CA ASN A 203 -16.41 -40.38 5.72
C ASN A 203 -17.89 -39.97 5.70
N ILE A 204 -18.28 -38.94 4.94
CA ILE A 204 -19.69 -38.53 4.85
C ILE A 204 -20.54 -39.56 4.09
N LEU A 205 -19.98 -40.24 3.09
CA LEU A 205 -20.65 -41.36 2.42
C LEU A 205 -20.84 -42.55 3.37
N LEU A 206 -19.83 -42.88 4.18
CA LEU A 206 -19.92 -43.93 5.19
C LEU A 206 -20.98 -43.59 6.25
N VAL A 207 -20.95 -42.37 6.79
CA VAL A 207 -21.95 -41.89 7.74
C VAL A 207 -23.34 -41.91 7.10
N GLY A 208 -23.48 -41.53 5.82
CA GLY A 208 -24.75 -41.63 5.10
C GLY A 208 -25.29 -43.07 5.02
N ALA A 209 -24.42 -44.05 4.80
CA ALA A 209 -24.78 -45.46 4.80
C ALA A 209 -25.20 -45.95 6.20
N GLU A 210 -24.47 -45.53 7.24
CA GLU A 210 -24.78 -45.87 8.63
C GLU A 210 -26.08 -45.23 9.11
N VAL A 211 -26.30 -43.95 8.80
CA VAL A 211 -27.56 -43.23 9.08
C VAL A 211 -28.73 -43.91 8.38
N LYS A 212 -28.57 -44.38 7.14
CA LYS A 212 -29.61 -45.13 6.43
C LYS A 212 -29.89 -46.51 7.06
N ALA A 213 -28.85 -47.18 7.54
CA ALA A 213 -29.01 -48.42 8.29
C ALA A 213 -29.78 -48.17 9.59
N MET A 214 -29.42 -47.11 10.32
CA MET A 214 -30.11 -46.67 11.53
C MET A 214 -31.57 -46.30 11.26
N GLU A 215 -31.86 -45.57 10.18
CA GLU A 215 -33.22 -45.26 9.72
C GLU A 215 -34.04 -46.54 9.51
N LYS A 216 -33.44 -47.55 8.86
CA LYS A 216 -34.10 -48.86 8.64
C LYS A 216 -34.33 -49.62 9.95
N VAL A 217 -33.41 -49.54 10.90
CA VAL A 217 -33.59 -50.12 12.24
C VAL A 217 -34.71 -49.40 12.96
N PHE A 218 -34.71 -48.06 12.97
CA PHE A 218 -35.73 -47.25 13.60
C PHE A 218 -37.13 -47.51 13.03
N SER A 219 -37.23 -47.64 11.70
CA SER A 219 -38.46 -48.00 11.00
C SER A 219 -39.01 -49.37 11.42
N LYS A 220 -38.15 -50.31 11.82
CA LYS A 220 -38.56 -51.62 12.33
C LYS A 220 -38.87 -51.61 13.83
N VAL A 221 -38.16 -50.78 14.61
CA VAL A 221 -38.33 -50.71 16.06
C VAL A 221 -39.55 -49.89 16.45
N LEU A 222 -39.87 -48.81 15.75
CA LEU A 222 -41.03 -47.94 16.08
C LEU A 222 -42.36 -48.70 16.14
N PRO A 223 -42.71 -49.58 15.17
CA PRO A 223 -43.92 -50.38 15.25
C PRO A 223 -43.92 -51.34 16.44
N VAL A 224 -42.82 -52.08 16.63
CA VAL A 224 -42.68 -53.04 17.75
C VAL A 224 -42.81 -52.34 19.10
N PHE A 225 -42.24 -51.15 19.24
CA PHE A 225 -42.34 -50.36 20.48
C PHE A 225 -43.78 -49.88 20.70
N THR A 226 -44.47 -49.44 19.64
CA THR A 226 -45.88 -49.00 19.70
C THR A 226 -46.80 -50.18 20.05
N ASP A 227 -46.59 -51.33 19.43
CA ASP A 227 -47.34 -52.57 19.69
C ASP A 227 -47.14 -53.00 21.15
N ASN A 228 -45.90 -53.08 21.63
CA ASN A 228 -45.58 -53.46 23.00
C ASN A 228 -46.19 -52.51 24.05
N VAL A 229 -46.13 -51.19 23.82
CA VAL A 229 -46.76 -50.20 24.71
C VAL A 229 -48.29 -50.36 24.71
N SER A 230 -48.89 -50.64 23.55
CA SER A 230 -50.33 -50.87 23.44
C SER A 230 -50.77 -52.15 24.16
N GLU A 231 -49.98 -53.23 24.08
CA GLU A 231 -50.22 -54.48 24.81
C GLU A 231 -50.07 -54.28 26.32
N LEU A 232 -49.02 -53.58 26.75
CA LEU A 232 -48.80 -53.28 28.16
C LEU A 232 -49.95 -52.44 28.75
N SER A 233 -50.44 -51.46 27.98
CA SER A 233 -51.64 -50.69 28.33
C SER A 233 -52.87 -51.58 28.50
N ARG A 234 -53.12 -52.52 27.57
CA ARG A 234 -54.23 -53.48 27.66
C ARG A 234 -54.11 -54.41 28.88
N VAL A 235 -52.90 -54.89 29.19
CA VAL A 235 -52.63 -55.72 30.37
C VAL A 235 -52.88 -54.91 31.66
N ALA A 236 -52.43 -53.67 31.72
CA ALA A 236 -52.69 -52.78 32.86
C ALA A 236 -54.20 -52.52 33.05
N ASP A 237 -54.94 -52.30 31.97
CA ASP A 237 -56.39 -52.09 32.00
C ASP A 237 -57.14 -53.35 32.47
N THR A 238 -56.76 -54.53 32.01
CA THR A 238 -57.35 -55.80 32.47
C THR A 238 -57.06 -56.05 33.94
N PHE A 239 -55.84 -55.76 34.40
CA PHE A 239 -55.47 -55.87 35.81
C PHE A 239 -56.30 -54.91 36.69
N LYS A 240 -56.44 -53.65 36.26
CA LYS A 240 -57.24 -52.63 36.94
C LYS A 240 -58.74 -52.98 36.99
N LYS A 241 -59.26 -53.68 35.97
CA LYS A 241 -60.66 -54.12 35.91
C LYS A 241 -60.91 -55.32 36.83
N ASN A 242 -59.97 -56.26 36.92
CA ASN A 242 -60.06 -57.41 37.82
C ASN A 242 -59.90 -57.02 39.30
N SER A 243 -59.11 -55.99 39.63
CA SER A 243 -58.98 -55.52 41.02
C SER A 243 -60.20 -54.75 41.55
N LYS A 244 -61.18 -54.41 40.70
CA LYS A 244 -62.43 -53.72 41.07
C LYS A 244 -63.62 -54.67 41.26
N LYS A 245 -63.42 -55.97 41.07
CA LYS A 245 -64.37 -57.04 41.41
C LYS A 245 -63.99 -57.64 42.75
#